data_AF-A0AAW0IWM2-F1
#
_entry.id   AF-A0AAW0IWM2-F1
#
_cell.length_a   1.000
_cell.length_b   1.000
_cell.length_c   1.000
_cell.angle_alpha   90.00
_cell.angle_beta   90.00
_cell.angle_gamma   90.00
#
_symmetry.space_group_name_H-M   'P 1'
#
loop_
_entity.id
_entity.type
_entity.pdbx_description
1 polymer ?
#
loop_
_entity_poly.entity_id
_entity_poly.type
_entity_poly.pdbx_seq_one_letter_code
_entity_poly.pdbx_strand_id
1 'polypeptide(L)'
;RGFVWNLLKILEIDQIYELKLLHHQSKILLLCMCQVLQGLNFQQLEKGKVIEAIIKPVKEGRVEFVTEILKACPDLVWCAEKSTKRDIFMLAVLHRQDEVFRLLCKSPAKNPKFAVVDLDRNTILHIAAMFEPSARSNTVPGAAFLMQREVQWYKEVESIVPPSILNSSNANGKRPREFFTKSHKELVKEGEKWMKGTASSCTVVAALIVTIMFAAAITIPGGNKQDSGLPTFLKEKVFMVFIISDALSLLSTSTSLLLFLGILTSRYAEEDFLKS
;
A
#
# COMPACT_ATOMS: atom_id res chain seq x y z
N ARG A 1 -24.85 -2.72 -40.86
CA ARG A 1 -24.44 -1.53 -40.07
C ARG A 1 -24.78 -1.62 -38.57
N GLY A 2 -25.79 -2.40 -38.13
CA GLY A 2 -26.12 -2.54 -36.70
C GLY A 2 -25.18 -3.43 -35.85
N PHE A 3 -24.48 -4.39 -36.45
CA PHE A 3 -23.65 -5.36 -35.71
C PHE A 3 -22.37 -4.75 -35.11
N VAL A 4 -21.72 -3.83 -35.83
CA VAL A 4 -20.51 -3.12 -35.37
C VAL A 4 -20.82 -2.13 -34.25
N TRP A 5 -21.97 -1.44 -34.33
CA TRP A 5 -22.45 -0.53 -33.29
C TRP A 5 -22.82 -1.27 -31.99
N ASN A 6 -23.39 -2.46 -32.09
CA ASN A 6 -23.61 -3.32 -30.92
C ASN A 6 -22.29 -3.85 -30.33
N LEU A 7 -21.29 -4.15 -31.17
CA LEU A 7 -19.99 -4.61 -30.68
C LEU A 7 -19.23 -3.52 -29.90
N LEU A 8 -19.26 -2.26 -30.35
CA LEU A 8 -18.61 -1.14 -29.67
C LEU A 8 -19.24 -0.83 -28.31
N LYS A 9 -20.57 -0.97 -28.21
CA LYS A 9 -21.31 -0.89 -26.94
C LYS A 9 -21.02 -2.07 -26.01
N ILE A 10 -20.93 -3.29 -26.54
CA ILE A 10 -20.64 -4.50 -25.76
C ILE A 10 -19.20 -4.49 -25.23
N LEU A 11 -18.26 -3.85 -25.93
CA LEU A 11 -16.85 -3.74 -25.55
C LEU A 11 -16.52 -2.49 -24.71
N GLU A 12 -17.52 -1.72 -24.26
CA GLU A 12 -17.36 -0.47 -23.48
C GLU A 12 -16.47 0.61 -24.15
N ILE A 13 -16.17 0.47 -25.45
CA ILE A 13 -15.25 1.37 -26.17
C ILE A 13 -15.83 2.78 -26.27
N ASP A 14 -17.15 2.90 -26.44
CA ASP A 14 -17.84 4.20 -26.47
C ASP A 14 -17.74 4.91 -25.10
N GLN A 15 -17.82 4.17 -24.00
CA GLN A 15 -17.68 4.75 -22.65
C GLN A 15 -16.24 5.22 -22.41
N ILE A 16 -15.25 4.43 -22.83
CA ILE A 16 -13.84 4.82 -22.74
C ILE A 16 -13.56 6.06 -23.59
N TYR A 17 -14.15 6.16 -24.78
CA TYR A 17 -14.03 7.33 -25.65
C TYR A 17 -14.63 8.58 -24.99
N GLU A 18 -15.86 8.50 -24.48
CA GLU A 18 -16.51 9.62 -23.80
C GLU A 18 -15.73 10.07 -22.54
N LEU A 19 -15.22 9.12 -21.75
CA LEU A 19 -14.36 9.43 -20.61
C LEU A 19 -13.07 10.15 -21.02
N LYS A 20 -12.44 9.72 -22.12
CA LYS A 20 -11.24 10.37 -22.67
C LYS A 20 -11.55 11.77 -23.22
N LEU A 21 -12.68 11.93 -23.91
CA LEU A 21 -13.12 13.22 -24.42
C LEU A 21 -13.39 14.21 -23.29
N LEU A 22 -14.14 13.76 -22.27
CA LEU A 22 -14.42 14.56 -21.07
C LEU A 22 -13.13 14.93 -20.34
N HIS A 23 -12.19 14.00 -20.20
CA HIS A 23 -10.87 14.28 -19.62
C HIS A 23 -10.10 15.32 -20.44
N HIS A 24 -10.10 15.22 -21.77
CA HIS A 24 -9.45 16.18 -22.64
C HIS A 24 -10.06 17.59 -22.51
N GLN A 25 -11.39 17.70 -22.53
CA GLN A 25 -12.10 18.97 -22.34
C GLN A 25 -11.83 19.57 -20.95
N SER A 26 -11.84 18.73 -19.90
CA SER A 26 -11.52 19.15 -18.54
C SER A 26 -10.10 19.70 -18.42
N LYS A 27 -9.15 19.10 -19.13
CA LYS A 27 -7.76 19.58 -19.20
C LYS A 27 -7.64 20.93 -19.91
N ILE A 28 -8.36 21.14 -21.02
CA ILE A 28 -8.41 22.45 -21.69
C ILE A 28 -8.96 23.52 -20.75
N LEU A 29 -10.07 23.22 -20.06
CA LEU A 29 -10.66 24.14 -19.09
C LEU A 29 -9.68 24.48 -17.96
N LEU A 30 -8.97 23.48 -17.43
CA LEU A 30 -7.94 23.67 -16.42
C LEU A 30 -6.82 24.61 -16.90
N LEU A 31 -6.36 24.46 -18.15
CA LEU A 31 -5.33 25.32 -18.72
C LEU A 31 -5.81 26.77 -18.87
N CYS A 32 -7.06 26.98 -19.31
CA CYS A 32 -7.67 28.31 -19.36
C CYS A 32 -7.76 28.93 -17.96
N MET A 33 -8.15 28.16 -16.94
CA MET A 33 -8.17 28.62 -15.55
C MET A 33 -6.76 29.00 -15.08
N CYS A 34 -5.75 28.19 -15.39
CA CYS A 34 -4.36 28.45 -15.05
C CYS A 34 -3.84 29.79 -15.61
N GLN A 35 -4.25 30.15 -16.84
CA GLN A 35 -3.90 31.46 -17.42
C GLN A 35 -4.47 32.63 -16.61
N VAL A 36 -5.70 32.50 -16.10
CA VAL A 36 -6.32 33.52 -15.23
C VAL A 36 -5.59 33.60 -13.89
N LEU A 37 -5.21 32.46 -13.31
CA LEU A 37 -4.55 32.39 -12.00
C LEU A 37 -3.19 33.12 -11.97
N GLN A 38 -2.44 33.14 -13.07
CA GLN A 38 -1.12 33.80 -13.16
C GLN A 38 -1.16 35.30 -12.85
N GLY A 39 -2.30 35.96 -13.06
CA GLY A 39 -2.46 37.40 -12.82
C GLY A 39 -3.02 37.76 -11.44
N LEU A 40 -3.34 36.77 -10.59
CA LEU A 40 -4.01 37.02 -9.32
C LEU A 40 -3.01 37.14 -8.16
N ASN A 41 -3.29 38.08 -7.25
CA ASN A 41 -2.57 38.16 -5.98
C ASN A 41 -3.16 37.20 -4.93
N PHE A 42 -2.45 37.00 -3.81
CA PHE A 42 -2.85 36.07 -2.75
C PHE A 42 -4.27 36.33 -2.20
N GLN A 43 -4.65 37.60 -2.01
CA GLN A 43 -5.97 37.94 -1.49
C GLN A 43 -7.09 37.60 -2.49
N GLN A 44 -6.83 37.73 -3.78
CA GLN A 44 -7.75 37.31 -4.84
C GLN A 44 -7.85 35.79 -4.92
N LEU A 45 -6.73 35.06 -4.79
CA LEU A 45 -6.73 33.59 -4.72
C LEU A 45 -7.54 33.09 -3.52
N GLU A 46 -7.42 33.74 -2.38
CA GLU A 46 -8.20 33.41 -1.18
C GLU A 46 -9.69 33.70 -1.37
N LYS A 47 -10.06 34.88 -1.88
CA LYS A 47 -11.45 35.24 -2.20
C LYS A 47 -12.08 34.30 -3.23
N GLY A 48 -11.29 33.88 -4.22
CA GLY A 48 -11.69 32.93 -5.26
C GLY A 48 -11.71 31.47 -4.82
N LYS A 49 -11.41 31.17 -3.54
CA LYS A 49 -11.33 29.80 -3.00
C LYS A 49 -10.35 28.88 -3.73
N VAL A 50 -9.33 29.44 -4.38
CA VAL A 50 -8.34 28.66 -5.15
C VAL A 50 -7.54 27.72 -4.24
N ILE A 51 -7.24 28.18 -3.01
CA ILE A 51 -6.57 27.36 -1.99
C ILE A 51 -7.39 26.12 -1.63
N GLU A 52 -8.70 26.26 -1.46
CA GLU A 52 -9.61 25.14 -1.18
C GLU A 52 -9.72 24.20 -2.40
N ALA A 53 -9.69 24.77 -3.60
CA ALA A 53 -9.78 24.05 -4.86
C ALA A 53 -8.55 23.17 -5.16
N ILE A 54 -7.34 23.57 -4.77
CA ILE A 54 -6.12 22.74 -4.96
C ILE A 54 -6.00 21.63 -3.90
N ILE A 55 -6.51 21.85 -2.69
CA ILE A 55 -6.41 20.87 -1.58
C ILE A 55 -7.12 19.56 -1.91
N LYS A 56 -8.34 19.60 -2.45
CA LYS A 56 -9.10 18.38 -2.76
C LYS A 56 -8.35 17.45 -3.74
N PRO A 57 -7.87 17.93 -4.89
CA PRO A 57 -6.96 17.21 -5.80
C PRO A 57 -5.73 16.60 -5.11
N VAL A 58 -5.12 17.32 -4.16
CA VAL A 58 -3.97 16.81 -3.38
C VAL A 58 -4.36 15.61 -2.54
N LYS A 59 -5.50 15.67 -1.85
CA LYS A 59 -6.02 14.56 -1.02
C LYS A 59 -6.42 13.34 -1.87
N GLU A 60 -6.95 13.57 -3.06
CA GLU A 60 -7.41 12.53 -3.98
C GLU A 60 -6.31 11.95 -4.90
N GLY A 61 -5.10 12.51 -4.89
CA GLY A 61 -4.02 12.01 -5.75
C GLY A 61 -4.13 12.43 -7.22
N ARG A 62 -4.79 13.55 -7.53
CA ARG A 62 -4.95 14.05 -8.91
C ARG A 62 -3.68 14.78 -9.39
N VAL A 63 -2.62 14.01 -9.65
CA VAL A 63 -1.27 14.53 -9.95
C VAL A 63 -1.26 15.52 -11.10
N GLU A 64 -1.93 15.22 -12.22
CA GLU A 64 -1.97 16.12 -13.38
C GLU A 64 -2.55 17.49 -13.04
N PHE A 65 -3.64 17.51 -12.27
CA PHE A 65 -4.31 18.75 -11.87
C PHE A 65 -3.40 19.59 -10.97
N VAL A 66 -2.80 18.96 -9.96
CA VAL A 66 -1.86 19.62 -9.03
C VAL A 66 -0.64 20.16 -9.79
N THR A 67 -0.14 19.40 -10.78
CA THR A 67 1.00 19.80 -11.61
C THR A 67 0.73 21.10 -12.37
N GLU A 68 -0.39 21.17 -13.09
CA GLU A 68 -0.70 22.33 -13.93
C GLU A 68 -0.98 23.57 -13.10
N ILE A 69 -1.68 23.44 -11.96
CA ILE A 69 -1.91 24.57 -11.06
C ILE A 69 -0.60 25.08 -10.45
N LEU A 70 0.28 24.21 -9.96
CA LEU A 70 1.55 24.64 -9.36
C LEU A 70 2.52 25.24 -10.39
N LYS A 71 2.44 24.84 -11.67
CA LYS A 71 3.16 25.53 -12.75
C LYS A 71 2.64 26.95 -12.97
N ALA A 72 1.32 27.12 -12.92
CA ALA A 72 0.69 28.41 -13.15
C ALA A 72 0.83 29.37 -11.96
N CYS A 73 0.74 28.85 -10.73
CA CYS A 73 0.86 29.63 -9.50
C CYS A 73 1.73 28.85 -8.49
N PRO A 74 3.07 28.99 -8.57
CA PRO A 74 4.00 28.27 -7.70
C PRO A 74 3.82 28.56 -6.20
N ASP A 75 3.32 29.75 -5.84
CA ASP A 75 3.12 30.17 -4.46
C ASP A 75 2.09 29.32 -3.71
N LEU A 76 1.18 28.64 -4.43
CA LEU A 76 0.22 27.71 -3.85
C LEU A 76 0.89 26.50 -3.19
N VAL A 77 2.19 26.26 -3.44
CA VAL A 77 2.94 25.19 -2.76
C VAL A 77 2.97 25.37 -1.23
N TRP A 78 2.78 26.60 -0.75
CA TRP A 78 2.78 26.96 0.67
C TRP A 78 1.37 27.07 1.26
N CYS A 79 0.34 26.77 0.48
CA CYS A 79 -1.02 26.87 0.97
C CYS A 79 -1.31 25.78 2.01
N ALA A 80 -2.20 26.11 2.94
CA ALA A 80 -2.60 25.22 4.01
C ALA A 80 -4.12 25.15 4.12
N GLU A 81 -4.61 24.00 4.56
CA GLU A 81 -6.00 23.83 4.89
C GLU A 81 -6.38 24.72 6.08
N LYS A 82 -7.41 25.55 5.91
CA LYS A 82 -7.81 26.54 6.91
C LYS A 82 -8.19 25.93 8.26
N SER A 83 -8.86 24.78 8.24
CA SER A 83 -9.39 24.12 9.44
C SER A 83 -8.31 23.44 10.28
N THR A 84 -7.26 22.89 9.65
CA THR A 84 -6.23 22.09 10.35
C THR A 84 -4.86 22.76 10.37
N LYS A 85 -4.65 23.80 9.55
CA LYS A 85 -3.34 24.41 9.24
C LYS A 85 -2.32 23.43 8.65
N ARG A 86 -2.76 22.29 8.13
CA ARG A 86 -1.91 21.35 7.40
C ARG A 86 -1.60 21.89 6.02
N ASP A 87 -0.32 21.97 5.69
CA ASP A 87 0.10 22.31 4.34
C ASP A 87 -0.17 21.15 3.36
N ILE A 88 0.00 21.42 2.07
CA ILE A 88 -0.23 20.40 1.03
C ILE A 88 0.72 19.20 1.12
N PHE A 89 1.90 19.33 1.74
CA PHE A 89 2.82 18.21 1.95
C PHE A 89 2.25 17.24 2.98
N MET A 90 1.80 17.77 4.13
CA MET A 90 1.12 17.01 5.17
C MET A 90 -0.15 16.35 4.64
N LEU A 91 -0.95 17.06 3.83
CA LEU A 91 -2.17 16.50 3.27
C LEU A 91 -1.89 15.35 2.29
N ALA A 92 -0.87 15.49 1.44
CA ALA A 92 -0.43 14.39 0.57
C ALA A 92 0.03 13.19 1.40
N VAL A 93 0.73 13.42 2.52
CA VAL A 93 1.20 12.36 3.42
C VAL A 93 0.06 11.67 4.17
N LEU A 94 -0.89 12.45 4.71
CA LEU A 94 -2.06 11.95 5.43
C LEU A 94 -2.88 11.00 4.56
N HIS A 95 -3.08 11.36 3.29
CA HIS A 95 -3.89 10.59 2.35
C HIS A 95 -3.09 9.57 1.54
N ARG A 96 -1.81 9.32 1.88
CA ARG A 96 -0.94 8.32 1.22
C ARG A 96 -0.77 8.56 -0.29
N GLN A 97 -0.74 9.83 -0.71
CA GLN A 97 -0.61 10.21 -2.12
C GLN A 97 0.86 10.40 -2.50
N ASP A 98 1.55 9.28 -2.72
CA ASP A 98 3.00 9.22 -2.94
C ASP A 98 3.45 9.96 -4.21
N GLU A 99 2.69 9.90 -5.30
CA GLU A 99 3.02 10.61 -6.55
C GLU A 99 2.92 12.12 -6.39
N VAL A 100 1.84 12.59 -5.74
CA VAL A 100 1.66 14.02 -5.42
C VAL A 100 2.78 14.48 -4.50
N PHE A 101 3.08 13.71 -3.45
CA PHE A 101 4.14 14.04 -2.51
C PHE A 101 5.52 14.12 -3.18
N ARG A 102 5.85 13.14 -4.04
CA ARG A 102 7.09 13.16 -4.86
C ARG A 102 7.16 14.39 -5.77
N LEU A 103 6.04 14.78 -6.38
CA LEU A 103 5.95 16.00 -7.18
C LEU A 103 6.27 17.25 -6.35
N LEU A 104 5.66 17.38 -5.16
CA LEU A 104 5.88 18.52 -4.26
C LEU A 104 7.35 18.57 -3.77
N CYS A 105 7.95 17.42 -3.48
CA CYS A 105 9.34 17.32 -3.07
C CYS A 105 10.33 17.75 -4.17
N LYS A 106 9.98 17.63 -5.46
CA LYS A 106 10.81 18.10 -6.58
C LYS A 106 10.78 19.63 -6.77
N SER A 107 9.83 20.33 -6.18
CA SER A 107 9.74 21.79 -6.27
C SER A 107 11.00 22.46 -5.69
N PRO A 108 11.59 23.49 -6.35
CA PRO A 108 12.81 24.17 -5.94
C PRO A 108 12.68 25.00 -4.65
N ALA A 109 11.49 25.01 -4.03
CA ALA A 109 11.20 25.59 -2.72
C ALA A 109 12.13 25.03 -1.63
N LYS A 110 13.24 25.71 -1.31
CA LYS A 110 14.36 25.08 -0.59
C LYS A 110 14.23 24.94 0.92
N ASN A 111 13.49 25.76 1.68
CA ASN A 111 13.56 25.69 3.15
C ASN A 111 12.40 26.48 3.81
N PRO A 112 11.24 25.86 4.13
CA PRO A 112 11.23 24.78 5.11
C PRO A 112 10.08 23.76 4.89
N LYS A 113 10.24 22.82 3.94
CA LYS A 113 9.22 21.81 3.60
C LYS A 113 8.70 21.00 4.79
N PHE A 114 9.47 20.94 5.88
CA PHE A 114 9.17 20.09 7.04
C PHE A 114 9.15 20.85 8.37
N ALA A 115 9.33 22.18 8.39
CA ALA A 115 9.26 22.94 9.65
C ALA A 115 7.83 23.34 10.03
N VAL A 116 6.87 23.20 9.11
CA VAL A 116 5.46 23.46 9.36
C VAL A 116 4.92 22.44 10.36
N VAL A 117 4.03 22.90 11.24
CA VAL A 117 3.25 22.07 12.16
C VAL A 117 1.78 22.41 12.03
N ASP A 118 0.91 21.43 12.24
CA ASP A 118 -0.54 21.66 12.26
C ASP A 118 -1.01 22.31 13.58
N LEU A 119 -2.32 22.53 13.74
CA LEU A 119 -2.90 23.14 14.95
C LEU A 119 -2.57 22.37 16.24
N ASP A 120 -2.36 21.05 16.16
CA ASP A 120 -2.03 20.18 17.29
C ASP A 120 -0.50 20.03 17.46
N ARG A 121 0.27 20.90 16.80
CA ARG A 121 1.74 20.82 16.73
C ARG A 121 2.25 19.49 16.15
N ASN A 122 1.46 18.81 15.32
CA ASN A 122 1.93 17.62 14.61
C ASN A 122 2.86 18.04 13.47
N THR A 123 4.06 17.48 13.46
CA THR A 123 4.98 17.54 12.32
C THR A 123 4.53 16.59 11.21
N ILE A 124 5.10 16.70 10.01
CA ILE A 124 4.78 15.79 8.90
C ILE A 124 4.96 14.30 9.26
N LEU A 125 5.87 13.98 10.18
CA LEU A 125 6.09 12.60 10.63
C LEU A 125 4.98 12.13 11.59
N HIS A 126 4.40 13.02 12.40
CA HIS A 126 3.18 12.71 13.13
C HIS A 126 2.00 12.48 12.18
N ILE A 127 1.93 13.25 11.09
CA ILE A 127 0.89 13.07 10.05
C ILE A 127 1.06 11.72 9.34
N ALA A 128 2.29 11.31 9.03
CA ALA A 128 2.59 9.97 8.51
C ALA A 128 2.21 8.87 9.52
N ALA A 129 2.25 9.18 10.82
CA ALA A 129 1.84 8.28 11.89
C ALA A 129 0.34 8.25 12.19
N MET A 130 -0.45 9.15 11.60
CA MET A 130 -1.90 9.10 11.72
C MET A 130 -2.46 7.98 10.85
N PHE A 131 -3.26 7.12 11.45
CA PHE A 131 -4.07 6.16 10.71
C PHE A 131 -5.26 6.89 10.06
N GLU A 132 -5.30 6.93 8.73
CA GLU A 132 -6.34 7.64 7.96
C GLU A 132 -7.19 6.62 7.18
N PRO A 133 -8.41 6.30 7.64
CA PRO A 133 -9.27 5.32 6.98
C PRO A 133 -9.61 5.67 5.53
N SER A 134 -9.71 6.96 5.20
CA SER A 134 -10.00 7.41 3.83
C SER A 134 -8.84 7.20 2.86
N ALA A 135 -7.62 7.04 3.36
CA ALA A 135 -6.44 6.72 2.57
C ALA A 135 -6.37 5.23 2.18
N ARG A 136 -7.32 4.42 2.65
CA ARG A 136 -7.43 3.01 2.29
C ARG A 136 -7.84 2.91 0.81
N SER A 137 -6.87 2.70 -0.07
CA SER A 137 -7.17 2.09 -1.36
C SER A 137 -7.77 0.71 -1.06
N ASN A 138 -8.99 0.43 -1.55
CA ASN A 138 -9.73 -0.83 -1.39
C ASN A 138 -9.02 -2.07 -1.98
N THR A 139 -7.77 -1.90 -2.43
CA THR A 139 -6.93 -2.88 -3.11
C THR A 139 -6.15 -3.80 -2.16
N VAL A 140 -6.01 -3.47 -0.87
CA VAL A 140 -5.18 -4.28 0.05
C VAL A 140 -5.98 -5.48 0.60
N PRO A 141 -5.53 -6.72 0.35
CA PRO A 141 -6.33 -7.92 0.60
C PRO A 141 -6.40 -8.38 2.07
N GLY A 142 -5.82 -7.64 3.03
CA GLY A 142 -5.87 -8.03 4.45
C GLY A 142 -5.27 -6.99 5.40
N ALA A 143 -5.62 -7.10 6.69
CA ALA A 143 -5.14 -6.18 7.73
C ALA A 143 -3.62 -6.24 7.92
N ALA A 144 -2.99 -7.41 7.77
CA ALA A 144 -1.54 -7.55 7.88
C ALA A 144 -0.79 -6.81 6.74
N PHE A 145 -1.25 -6.95 5.50
CA PHE A 145 -0.69 -6.21 4.37
C PHE A 145 -0.93 -4.70 4.48
N LEU A 146 -2.07 -4.30 5.06
CA LEU A 146 -2.33 -2.89 5.33
C LEU A 146 -1.35 -2.36 6.37
N MET A 147 -1.13 -3.10 7.47
CA MET A 147 -0.14 -2.76 8.48
C MET A 147 1.27 -2.65 7.87
N GLN A 148 1.68 -3.63 7.07
CA GLN A 148 2.97 -3.61 6.37
C GLN A 148 3.16 -2.33 5.53
N ARG A 149 2.14 -1.95 4.75
CA ARG A 149 2.17 -0.73 3.94
C ARG A 149 2.24 0.54 4.79
N GLU A 150 1.52 0.61 5.91
CA GLU A 150 1.57 1.77 6.81
C GLU A 150 2.96 1.94 7.43
N VAL A 151 3.62 0.85 7.81
CA VAL A 151 5.00 0.91 8.33
C VAL A 151 5.99 1.31 7.23
N GLN A 152 5.84 0.78 6.01
CA GLN A 152 6.67 1.18 4.86
C GLN A 152 6.52 2.68 4.58
N TRP A 153 5.28 3.16 4.47
CA TRP A 153 4.98 4.57 4.25
C TRP A 153 5.60 5.46 5.32
N TYR A 154 5.44 5.10 6.59
CA TYR A 154 6.05 5.84 7.68
C TYR A 154 7.58 5.92 7.54
N LYS A 155 8.25 4.81 7.22
CA LYS A 155 9.71 4.77 7.02
C LYS A 155 10.17 5.59 5.82
N GLU A 156 9.41 5.59 4.73
CA GLU A 156 9.71 6.43 3.56
C GLU A 156 9.69 7.91 3.95
N VAL A 157 8.66 8.36 4.67
CA VAL A 157 8.59 9.75 5.16
C VAL A 157 9.67 10.03 6.21
N GLU A 158 9.98 9.08 7.08
CA GLU A 158 11.07 9.18 8.07
C GLU A 158 12.44 9.38 7.40
N SER A 159 12.69 8.73 6.26
CA SER A 159 13.98 8.77 5.55
C SER A 159 14.32 10.12 4.94
N ILE A 160 13.31 10.94 4.65
CA ILE A 160 13.46 12.23 3.96
C ILE A 160 13.41 13.43 4.90
N VAL A 161 12.93 13.25 6.14
CA VAL A 161 12.82 14.35 7.11
C VAL A 161 14.14 14.56 7.88
N PRO A 162 14.47 15.80 8.25
CA PRO A 162 15.63 16.08 9.09
C PRO A 162 15.56 15.36 10.45
N PRO A 163 16.71 14.97 11.04
CA PRO A 163 16.76 14.29 12.33
C PRO A 163 16.08 15.06 13.49
N SER A 164 16.00 16.39 13.40
CA SER A 164 15.33 17.23 14.40
C SER A 164 13.83 16.91 14.55
N ILE A 165 13.18 16.36 13.51
CA ILE A 165 11.75 16.07 13.50
C ILE A 165 11.44 14.73 14.17
N LEU A 166 12.37 13.76 14.13
CA LEU A 166 12.19 12.41 14.68
C LEU A 166 11.78 12.42 16.16
N ASN A 167 12.29 13.41 16.89
CA ASN A 167 12.17 13.52 18.34
C ASN A 167 11.25 14.67 18.79
N SER A 168 10.62 15.37 17.84
CA SER A 168 9.67 16.45 18.12
C SER A 168 8.44 15.92 18.87
N SER A 169 7.96 16.65 19.88
CA SER A 169 6.71 16.29 20.56
C SER A 169 5.56 17.14 20.05
N ASN A 170 4.40 16.53 19.80
CA ASN A 170 3.17 17.27 19.50
C ASN A 170 2.56 17.93 20.75
N ALA A 171 1.40 18.58 20.62
CA ALA A 171 0.72 19.26 21.72
C ALA A 171 0.36 18.31 22.89
N ASN A 172 0.25 17.02 22.62
CA ASN A 172 0.00 15.97 23.62
C ASN A 172 1.29 15.36 24.20
N GLY A 173 2.45 15.95 23.90
CA GLY A 173 3.75 15.49 24.39
C GLY A 173 4.30 14.24 23.72
N LYS A 174 3.62 13.70 22.69
CA LYS A 174 4.01 12.43 22.06
C LYS A 174 4.98 12.65 20.93
N ARG A 175 5.90 11.70 20.77
CA ARG A 175 6.81 11.62 19.62
C ARG A 175 6.12 10.95 18.42
N PRO A 176 6.58 11.15 17.17
CA PRO A 176 5.98 10.54 15.99
C PRO A 176 5.88 9.02 16.07
N ARG A 177 6.94 8.33 16.54
CA ARG A 177 6.96 6.87 16.70
C ARG A 177 5.95 6.37 17.74
N GLU A 178 5.90 7.03 18.90
CA GLU A 178 4.92 6.71 19.95
C GLU A 178 3.49 6.96 19.47
N PHE A 179 3.28 8.01 18.68
CA PHE A 179 2.01 8.31 18.06
C PHE A 179 1.60 7.23 17.05
N PHE A 180 2.54 6.77 16.21
CA PHE A 180 2.32 5.68 15.24
C PHE A 180 1.81 4.43 15.95
N THR A 181 2.52 4.01 17.00
CA THR A 181 2.17 2.82 17.77
C THR A 181 0.79 2.91 18.42
N LYS A 182 0.45 4.09 18.96
CA LYS A 182 -0.90 4.30 19.50
C LYS A 182 -1.96 4.27 18.40
N SER A 183 -1.72 4.92 17.26
CA SER A 183 -2.70 5.08 16.19
C SER A 183 -3.00 3.76 15.46
N HIS A 184 -2.03 2.85 15.37
CA HIS A 184 -2.15 1.59 14.62
C HIS A 184 -2.41 0.36 15.50
N LYS A 185 -2.59 0.54 16.82
CA LYS A 185 -2.77 -0.55 17.78
C LYS A 185 -3.85 -1.57 17.38
N GLU A 186 -5.02 -1.11 16.92
CA GLU A 186 -6.09 -2.03 16.50
C GLU A 186 -5.78 -2.72 15.18
N LEU A 187 -5.13 -2.02 14.23
CA LEU A 187 -4.69 -2.61 12.97
C LEU A 187 -3.65 -3.71 13.18
N VAL A 188 -2.74 -3.54 14.15
CA VAL A 188 -1.77 -4.58 14.55
C VAL A 188 -2.50 -5.84 15.05
N LYS A 189 -3.50 -5.69 15.93
CA LYS A 189 -4.29 -6.82 16.43
C LYS A 189 -5.06 -7.52 15.31
N GLU A 190 -5.66 -6.76 14.40
CA GLU A 190 -6.36 -7.30 13.24
C GLU A 190 -5.39 -8.03 12.30
N GLY A 191 -4.20 -7.45 12.07
CA GLY A 191 -3.13 -8.05 11.28
C GLY A 191 -2.61 -9.35 11.89
N GLU A 192 -2.37 -9.37 13.21
CA GLU A 192 -2.00 -10.57 13.97
C GLU A 192 -3.08 -11.65 13.83
N LYS A 193 -4.35 -11.31 14.05
CA LYS A 193 -5.47 -12.26 13.93
C LYS A 193 -5.57 -12.83 12.52
N TRP A 194 -5.46 -11.97 11.51
CA TRP A 194 -5.49 -12.37 10.11
C TRP A 194 -4.35 -13.33 9.78
N MET A 195 -3.12 -13.00 10.20
CA MET A 195 -1.95 -13.81 9.92
C MET A 195 -2.01 -15.16 10.62
N LYS A 196 -2.40 -15.19 11.91
CA LYS A 196 -2.60 -16.43 12.67
C LYS A 196 -3.68 -17.31 12.06
N GLY A 197 -4.80 -16.73 11.63
CA GLY A 197 -5.90 -17.47 10.99
C GLY A 197 -5.46 -18.15 9.69
N THR A 198 -4.75 -17.40 8.83
CA THR A 198 -4.19 -17.92 7.58
C THR A 198 -3.15 -19.00 7.84
N ALA A 199 -2.17 -18.74 8.73
CA ALA A 199 -1.10 -19.68 9.04
C ALA A 199 -1.63 -20.98 9.67
N SER A 200 -2.64 -20.90 10.55
CA SER A 200 -3.29 -22.08 11.13
C SER A 200 -3.96 -22.93 10.05
N SER A 201 -4.75 -22.31 9.17
CA SER A 201 -5.43 -23.01 8.07
C SER A 201 -4.43 -23.68 7.13
N CYS A 202 -3.35 -22.99 6.76
CA CYS A 202 -2.31 -23.54 5.91
C CYS A 202 -1.49 -24.64 6.60
N THR A 203 -1.26 -24.54 7.91
CA THR A 203 -0.58 -25.58 8.70
C THR A 203 -1.37 -26.88 8.69
N VAL A 204 -2.71 -26.82 8.82
CA VAL A 204 -3.59 -28.00 8.73
C VAL A 204 -3.48 -28.64 7.35
N VAL A 205 -3.56 -27.85 6.26
CA VAL A 205 -3.43 -28.35 4.89
C VAL A 205 -2.05 -28.98 4.66
N ALA A 206 -0.98 -28.34 5.14
CA ALA A 206 0.38 -28.86 5.04
C ALA A 206 0.55 -30.19 5.80
N ALA A 207 0.01 -30.29 7.01
CA ALA A 207 0.03 -31.53 7.80
C ALA A 207 -0.72 -32.68 7.11
N LEU A 208 -1.86 -32.38 6.46
CA LEU A 208 -2.60 -33.36 5.66
C LEU A 208 -1.78 -33.85 4.46
N ILE A 209 -1.14 -32.95 3.71
CA ILE A 209 -0.29 -33.31 2.57
C ILE A 209 0.90 -34.16 3.02
N VAL A 210 1.61 -33.77 4.10
CA VAL A 210 2.71 -34.56 4.66
C VAL A 210 2.23 -35.97 5.03
N THR A 211 1.06 -36.10 5.65
CA THR A 211 0.50 -37.40 6.03
C THR A 211 0.19 -38.27 4.80
N ILE A 212 -0.41 -37.69 3.75
CA ILE A 212 -0.74 -38.41 2.51
C ILE A 212 0.52 -38.85 1.77
N MET A 213 1.51 -37.97 1.61
CA MET A 213 2.76 -38.29 0.93
C MET A 213 3.58 -39.32 1.72
N PHE A 214 3.67 -39.17 3.05
CA PHE A 214 4.34 -40.17 3.89
C PHE A 214 3.66 -41.54 3.78
N ALA A 215 2.32 -41.60 3.75
CA ALA A 215 1.60 -42.83 3.47
C ALA A 215 1.93 -43.39 2.07
N ALA A 216 1.95 -42.57 1.04
CA ALA A 216 2.30 -42.96 -0.33
C ALA A 216 3.74 -43.50 -0.45
N ALA A 217 4.68 -42.94 0.32
CA ALA A 217 6.06 -43.37 0.39
C ALA A 217 6.23 -44.78 1.02
N ILE A 218 5.39 -45.15 1.99
CA ILE A 218 5.43 -46.47 2.64
C ILE A 218 4.55 -47.50 1.89
N THR A 219 3.43 -47.06 1.30
CA THR A 219 2.55 -47.89 0.48
C THR A 219 2.83 -47.68 -1.01
N ILE A 220 4.07 -47.97 -1.41
CA ILE A 220 4.51 -47.74 -2.79
C ILE A 220 3.66 -48.52 -3.81
N PRO A 221 3.44 -47.97 -5.02
CA PRO A 221 2.70 -48.65 -6.08
C PRO A 221 3.32 -50.01 -6.40
N GLY A 222 2.49 -51.06 -6.46
CA GLY A 222 2.94 -52.44 -6.74
C GLY A 222 3.60 -53.16 -5.57
N GLY A 223 3.74 -52.50 -4.41
CA GLY A 223 4.31 -53.09 -3.20
C GLY A 223 5.77 -53.51 -3.33
N ASN A 224 6.21 -54.30 -2.35
CA ASN A 224 7.56 -54.87 -2.28
C ASN A 224 7.54 -56.35 -2.65
N LYS A 225 8.61 -56.83 -3.30
CA LYS A 225 8.82 -58.26 -3.56
C LYS A 225 9.08 -59.00 -2.24
N GLN A 226 8.37 -60.10 -2.00
CA GLN A 226 8.44 -60.86 -0.74
C GLN A 226 9.84 -61.42 -0.43
N ASP A 227 10.58 -61.72 -1.48
CA ASP A 227 11.86 -62.43 -1.47
C ASP A 227 13.08 -61.48 -1.39
N SER A 228 12.94 -60.21 -1.77
CA SER A 228 14.04 -59.23 -1.73
C SER A 228 13.73 -57.94 -0.96
N GLY A 229 12.46 -57.68 -0.63
CA GLY A 229 12.02 -56.43 -0.01
C GLY A 229 12.08 -55.21 -0.92
N LEU A 230 12.53 -55.35 -2.17
CA LEU A 230 12.67 -54.24 -3.11
C LEU A 230 11.33 -53.87 -3.77
N PRO A 231 11.13 -52.60 -4.16
CA PRO A 231 9.96 -52.16 -4.91
C PRO A 231 9.75 -52.96 -6.20
N THR A 232 8.51 -53.41 -6.44
CA THR A 232 8.17 -54.20 -7.64
C THR A 232 8.49 -53.45 -8.93
N PHE A 233 8.26 -52.13 -8.97
CA PHE A 233 8.47 -51.27 -10.13
C PHE A 233 9.81 -50.51 -10.13
N LEU A 234 10.81 -50.94 -9.37
CA LEU A 234 12.08 -50.20 -9.21
C LEU A 234 12.78 -49.83 -10.53
N LYS A 235 12.64 -50.67 -11.57
CA LYS A 235 13.28 -50.46 -12.88
C LYS A 235 12.45 -49.57 -13.83
N GLU A 236 11.22 -49.26 -13.47
CA GLU A 236 10.32 -48.46 -14.30
C GLU A 236 10.60 -46.97 -14.13
N LYS A 237 10.74 -46.24 -15.25
CA LYS A 237 10.99 -44.80 -15.21
C LYS A 237 9.87 -44.03 -14.50
N VAL A 238 8.63 -44.50 -14.64
CA VAL A 238 7.44 -43.89 -14.00
C VAL A 238 7.53 -43.98 -12.47
N PHE A 239 8.06 -45.09 -11.95
CA PHE A 239 8.27 -45.26 -10.50
C PHE A 239 9.33 -44.30 -9.95
N MET A 240 10.42 -44.08 -10.70
CA MET A 240 11.44 -43.09 -10.29
C MET A 240 10.88 -41.67 -10.25
N VAL A 241 10.05 -41.28 -11.23
CA VAL A 241 9.37 -39.97 -11.23
C VAL A 241 8.44 -39.85 -10.02
N PHE A 242 7.70 -40.92 -9.68
CA PHE A 242 6.85 -40.96 -8.49
C PHE A 242 7.65 -40.71 -7.20
N ILE A 243 8.73 -41.46 -6.96
CA ILE A 243 9.55 -41.31 -5.74
C ILE A 243 10.19 -39.92 -5.64
N ILE A 244 10.70 -39.38 -6.75
CA ILE A 244 11.28 -38.03 -6.76
C ILE A 244 10.20 -36.98 -6.45
N SER A 245 9.01 -37.12 -7.04
CA SER A 245 7.90 -36.18 -6.81
C SER A 245 7.40 -36.22 -5.37
N ASP A 246 7.27 -37.42 -4.79
CA ASP A 246 6.88 -37.61 -3.40
C ASP A 246 7.90 -36.98 -2.43
N ALA A 247 9.20 -37.21 -2.66
CA ALA A 247 10.26 -36.61 -1.87
C ALA A 247 10.28 -35.07 -1.96
N LEU A 248 10.11 -34.51 -3.16
CA LEU A 248 10.01 -33.06 -3.35
C LEU A 248 8.77 -32.47 -2.68
N SER A 249 7.64 -33.16 -2.75
CA SER A 249 6.40 -32.77 -2.07
C SER A 249 6.59 -32.75 -0.56
N LEU A 250 7.20 -33.79 0.02
CA LEU A 250 7.48 -33.86 1.45
C LEU A 250 8.42 -32.73 1.89
N LEU A 251 9.55 -32.54 1.20
CA LEU A 251 10.49 -31.47 1.53
C LEU A 251 9.84 -30.09 1.47
N SER A 252 9.18 -29.78 0.35
CA SER A 252 8.50 -28.50 0.17
C SER A 252 7.41 -28.26 1.23
N THR A 253 6.60 -29.28 1.52
CA THR A 253 5.50 -29.16 2.49
C THR A 253 6.02 -29.03 3.92
N SER A 254 7.06 -29.79 4.28
CA SER A 254 7.71 -29.66 5.59
C SER A 254 8.34 -28.28 5.78
N THR A 255 9.01 -27.73 4.76
CA THR A 255 9.50 -26.35 4.81
C THR A 255 8.35 -25.36 4.98
N SER A 256 7.26 -25.49 4.22
CA SER A 256 6.09 -24.63 4.36
C SER A 256 5.46 -24.70 5.76
N LEU A 257 5.39 -25.89 6.35
CA LEU A 257 4.86 -26.09 7.70
C LEU A 257 5.72 -25.40 8.76
N LEU A 258 7.05 -25.47 8.63
CA LEU A 258 7.96 -24.74 9.51
C LEU A 258 7.79 -23.22 9.38
N LEU A 259 7.60 -22.70 8.16
CA LEU A 259 7.34 -21.28 7.94
C LEU A 259 6.04 -20.83 8.60
N PHE A 260 4.94 -21.56 8.41
CA PHE A 260 3.66 -21.21 9.04
C PHE A 260 3.69 -21.36 10.56
N LEU A 261 4.40 -22.35 11.09
CA LEU A 261 4.63 -22.46 12.53
C LEU A 261 5.44 -21.26 13.05
N GLY A 262 6.48 -20.84 12.31
CA GLY A 262 7.25 -19.63 12.59
C GLY A 262 6.34 -18.40 12.69
N ILE A 263 5.43 -18.23 11.73
CA ILE A 263 4.40 -17.17 11.74
C ILE A 263 3.53 -17.27 13.01
N LEU A 264 2.99 -18.44 13.35
CA LEU A 264 2.15 -18.63 14.54
C LEU A 264 2.86 -18.29 15.86
N THR A 265 4.17 -18.55 15.93
CA THR A 265 5.00 -18.29 17.12
C THR A 265 5.62 -16.88 17.16
N SER A 266 5.40 -16.05 16.14
CA SER A 266 5.94 -14.69 16.08
C SER A 266 5.32 -13.76 17.14
N ARG A 267 6.04 -12.67 17.47
CA ARG A 267 5.64 -11.67 18.46
C ARG A 267 4.66 -10.63 17.91
N TYR A 268 4.58 -10.47 16.59
CA TYR A 268 3.70 -9.51 15.90
C TYR A 268 3.89 -8.05 16.34
N ALA A 269 5.13 -7.61 16.59
CA ALA A 269 5.39 -6.20 16.76
C ALA A 269 5.17 -5.44 15.44
N GLU A 270 4.87 -4.14 15.49
CA GLU A 270 4.61 -3.31 14.29
C GLU A 270 5.73 -3.44 13.25
N GLU A 271 6.98 -3.42 13.68
CA GLU A 271 8.14 -3.55 12.78
C GLU A 271 8.29 -4.96 12.18
N ASP A 272 7.74 -6.00 12.82
CA ASP A 272 7.80 -7.37 12.33
C ASP A 272 6.96 -7.54 11.05
N PHE A 273 5.93 -6.69 10.84
CA PHE A 273 5.13 -6.68 9.61
C PHE A 273 5.93 -6.24 8.37
N LEU A 274 7.09 -5.59 8.53
CA LEU A 274 7.97 -5.26 7.40
C LEU A 274 8.78 -6.45 6.89
N LYS A 275 9.06 -7.42 7.77
CA LYS A 275 9.95 -8.56 7.49
C LYS A 275 9.17 -9.85 7.22
N SER A 276 7.84 -9.79 7.33
CA SER A 276 6.93 -10.93 7.15
C SER A 276 6.48 -11.08 5.71
#